data_AF-A0A9N9EYJ7-F1
#
_entry.id   AF-A0A9N9EYJ7-F1
#
_cell.length_a   1.000
_cell.length_b   1.000
_cell.length_c   1.000
_cell.angle_alpha   90.00
_cell.angle_beta   90.00
_cell.angle_gamma   90.00
#
_symmetry.space_group_name_H-M   'P 1'
#
loop_
_entity.id
_entity.type
_entity.pdbx_description
1 polymer ?
#
loop_
_entity_poly.entity_id
_entity_poly.type
_entity_poly.pdbx_seq_one_letter_code
_entity_poly.pdbx_strand_id
1 'polypeptide(L)'
;PSVDGYNKTLSSKFNEMEFFTRQHAKVQFDDDQIIVPPRSSVEISINFAPPNELPKDGHWFYSGWVVITPLDEKMPAMTVPYAGLADDARSLPLFQTPEFPKLADLTDNFITNDDAIKSFSFNISIKLLIDQPSVHLYLATPTQMIFTEILDANQEFLGWVKEFSGIKIVKNPIEKSNNIVSWNGIIYDLNDTGTLASNGEYFIRIKALKIFGASNNEEDYESWISPKFRVERPAFTI
;
A
#
# COMPACT_ATOMS: atom_id res chain seq x y z
N PRO A 1 24.55 -3.11 13.86
CA PRO A 1 23.67 -3.85 12.93
C PRO A 1 22.35 -4.19 13.62
N SER A 2 21.24 -3.85 12.99
CA SER A 2 19.90 -4.19 13.48
C SER A 2 19.16 -4.99 12.42
N VAL A 3 18.35 -5.96 12.86
CA VAL A 3 17.47 -6.77 12.02
C VAL A 3 16.07 -6.66 12.58
N ASP A 4 15.17 -6.16 11.75
CA ASP A 4 13.82 -5.78 12.11
C ASP A 4 12.85 -6.66 11.32
N GLY A 5 11.98 -7.38 12.04
CA GLY A 5 10.94 -8.18 11.42
C GLY A 5 9.71 -7.35 11.07
N TYR A 6 9.22 -7.49 9.84
CA TYR A 6 7.90 -7.03 9.45
C TYR A 6 6.89 -8.17 9.69
N ASN A 7 5.92 -7.92 10.58
CA ASN A 7 4.86 -8.86 10.93
C ASN A 7 3.75 -8.86 9.86
N LYS A 8 3.45 -10.03 9.31
CA LYS A 8 2.58 -10.27 8.14
C LYS A 8 1.07 -10.08 8.38
N THR A 9 0.62 -9.83 9.62
CA THR A 9 -0.82 -9.87 9.94
C THR A 9 -1.41 -8.49 10.28
N LEU A 10 -0.60 -7.50 10.66
CA LEU A 10 -1.09 -6.25 11.26
C LEU A 10 -0.21 -5.05 10.92
N SER A 11 -0.14 -4.67 9.64
CA SER A 11 0.59 -3.45 9.25
C SER A 11 -0.05 -2.14 9.75
N SER A 12 -1.24 -2.17 10.35
CA SER A 12 -1.80 -0.97 10.99
C SER A 12 -0.95 -0.49 12.17
N LYS A 13 -0.08 -1.35 12.71
CA LYS A 13 0.96 -0.97 13.67
C LYS A 13 2.32 -0.82 12.98
N PHE A 14 2.49 0.26 12.21
CA PHE A 14 3.78 0.71 11.67
C PHE A 14 4.87 1.01 12.75
N ASN A 15 4.58 0.80 14.04
CA ASN A 15 5.39 1.29 15.16
C ASN A 15 6.13 0.22 15.96
N GLU A 16 5.99 -1.06 15.65
CA GLU A 16 6.69 -2.10 16.40
C GLU A 16 7.58 -2.89 15.43
N MET A 17 8.75 -2.32 15.12
CA MET A 17 9.89 -3.15 14.72
C MET A 17 10.27 -3.97 15.94
N GLU A 18 9.86 -5.23 15.95
CA GLU A 18 10.30 -6.17 16.97
C GLU A 18 11.70 -6.66 16.59
N PHE A 19 12.69 -6.37 17.44
CA PHE A 19 14.06 -6.83 17.28
C PHE A 19 14.14 -8.31 17.66
N PHE A 20 13.71 -9.18 16.76
CA PHE A 20 13.53 -10.61 17.08
C PHE A 20 14.83 -11.37 17.29
N THR A 21 15.97 -10.85 16.84
CA THR A 21 17.21 -11.65 16.77
C THR A 21 18.48 -10.80 16.91
N ARG A 22 19.59 -11.42 17.36
CA ARG A 22 20.95 -10.83 17.28
C ARG A 22 21.62 -11.03 15.92
N GLN A 23 20.82 -11.34 14.90
CA GLN A 23 21.33 -11.59 13.56
C GLN A 23 21.77 -10.29 12.93
N HIS A 24 22.64 -10.38 11.92
CA HIS A 24 23.15 -9.21 11.21
C HIS A 24 23.53 -9.61 9.79
N ALA A 25 23.49 -8.63 8.89
CA ALA A 25 24.01 -8.82 7.54
C ALA A 25 25.50 -9.15 7.61
N LYS A 26 25.94 -10.06 6.74
CA LYS A 26 27.37 -10.30 6.54
C LYS A 26 27.88 -9.25 5.55
N VAL A 27 28.85 -8.45 5.99
CA VAL A 27 29.45 -7.38 5.20
C VAL A 27 30.86 -7.77 4.78
N GLN A 28 31.18 -7.59 3.50
CA GLN A 28 32.52 -7.82 2.95
C GLN A 28 32.98 -6.55 2.23
N PHE A 29 34.19 -6.12 2.55
CA PHE A 29 34.85 -4.96 1.95
C PHE A 29 35.92 -5.48 0.99
N ASP A 30 36.01 -4.88 -0.20
CA ASP A 30 37.07 -5.20 -1.14
C ASP A 30 38.44 -4.68 -0.62
N ASP A 31 38.43 -3.50 0.01
CA ASP A 31 39.57 -2.87 0.66
C ASP A 31 39.18 -2.39 2.07
N ASP A 32 40.05 -2.61 3.06
CA ASP A 32 39.88 -2.13 4.44
C ASP A 32 40.53 -0.75 4.69
N GLN A 33 41.30 -0.25 3.72
CA GLN A 33 41.91 1.07 3.73
C GLN A 33 41.84 1.70 2.34
N ILE A 34 41.53 3.00 2.32
CA ILE A 34 41.48 3.79 1.09
C ILE A 34 42.23 5.10 1.26
N ILE A 35 42.81 5.62 0.18
CA ILE A 35 43.43 6.94 0.13
C ILE A 35 42.60 7.80 -0.81
N VAL A 36 42.00 8.87 -0.28
CA VAL A 36 41.25 9.85 -1.07
C VAL A 36 42.13 11.09 -1.28
N PRO A 37 42.65 11.35 -2.50
CA PRO A 37 43.46 12.54 -2.74
C PRO A 37 42.64 13.83 -2.59
N PRO A 38 43.29 14.98 -2.32
CA PRO A 38 42.61 16.25 -2.28
C PRO A 38 41.80 16.51 -3.56
N ARG A 39 40.56 17.02 -3.39
CA ARG A 39 39.65 17.37 -4.50
C ARG A 39 39.33 16.21 -5.44
N SER A 40 39.43 14.97 -4.96
CA SER A 40 39.18 13.75 -5.72
C SER A 40 38.14 12.86 -5.02
N SER A 41 37.67 11.84 -5.72
CA SER A 41 36.76 10.81 -5.21
C SER A 41 37.35 9.43 -5.44
N VAL A 42 37.05 8.49 -4.54
CA VAL A 42 37.38 7.07 -4.67
C VAL A 42 36.08 6.28 -4.59
N GLU A 43 35.92 5.33 -5.51
CA GLU A 43 34.81 4.39 -5.49
C GLU A 43 35.20 3.17 -4.66
N ILE A 44 34.30 2.74 -3.78
CA ILE A 44 34.46 1.53 -2.98
C ILE A 44 33.27 0.61 -3.23
N SER A 45 33.53 -0.69 -3.31
CA SER A 45 32.50 -1.72 -3.38
C SER A 45 32.40 -2.43 -2.04
N ILE A 46 31.17 -2.56 -1.55
CA ILE A 46 30.85 -3.23 -0.29
C ILE A 46 29.74 -4.22 -0.58
N ASN A 47 29.96 -5.49 -0.28
CA ASN A 47 28.98 -6.54 -0.49
C ASN A 47 28.24 -6.85 0.81
N PHE A 48 26.92 -6.74 0.76
CA PHE A 48 26.02 -7.06 1.87
C PHE A 48 25.24 -8.32 1.55
N ALA A 49 25.49 -9.40 2.30
CA ALA A 49 24.61 -10.57 2.29
C ALA A 49 23.58 -10.43 3.42
N PRO A 50 22.29 -10.71 3.15
CA PRO A 50 21.27 -10.72 4.20
C PRO A 50 21.65 -11.61 5.40
N PRO A 51 21.11 -11.35 6.60
CA PRO A 51 21.30 -12.24 7.74
C PRO A 51 20.84 -13.67 7.42
N ASN A 52 21.58 -14.67 7.89
CA ASN A 52 21.20 -16.08 7.73
C ASN A 52 20.11 -16.47 8.73
N GLU A 53 19.55 -17.69 8.63
CA GLU A 53 18.69 -18.29 9.67
C GLU A 53 17.47 -17.44 10.10
N LEU A 54 17.00 -16.53 9.23
CA LEU A 54 15.78 -15.77 9.49
C LEU A 54 14.55 -16.70 9.36
N PRO A 55 13.53 -16.55 10.22
CA PRO A 55 12.29 -17.31 10.08
C PRO A 55 11.66 -17.08 8.70
N LYS A 56 11.30 -18.17 8.01
CA LYS A 56 10.81 -18.12 6.62
C LYS A 56 9.43 -17.48 6.48
N ASP A 57 8.72 -17.35 7.58
CA ASP A 57 7.38 -16.79 7.69
C ASP A 57 7.37 -15.28 7.94
N GLY A 58 8.53 -14.61 8.00
CA GLY A 58 8.64 -13.15 8.09
C GLY A 58 9.09 -12.47 6.80
N HIS A 59 8.90 -11.16 6.71
CA HIS A 59 9.58 -10.29 5.74
C HIS A 59 10.57 -9.45 6.55
N TRP A 60 11.87 -9.52 6.27
CA TRP A 60 12.88 -9.01 7.22
C TRP A 60 13.65 -7.84 6.65
N PHE A 61 13.54 -6.69 7.29
CA PHE A 61 14.41 -5.57 6.99
C PHE A 61 15.70 -5.71 7.82
N TYR A 62 16.82 -5.41 7.21
CA TYR A 62 18.09 -5.32 7.92
C TYR A 62 18.74 -4.00 7.59
N SER A 63 19.39 -3.39 8.57
CA SER A 63 19.99 -2.08 8.42
C SER A 63 21.24 -1.92 9.29
N GLY A 64 22.00 -0.88 8.99
CA GLY A 64 23.16 -0.52 9.77
C GLY A 64 23.88 0.69 9.20
N TRP A 65 25.14 0.81 9.59
CA TRP A 65 26.01 1.91 9.20
C TRP A 65 27.34 1.34 8.73
N VAL A 66 27.81 1.82 7.59
CA VAL A 66 29.22 1.73 7.21
C VAL A 66 29.92 2.89 7.89
N VAL A 67 30.95 2.61 8.68
CA VAL A 67 31.74 3.63 9.39
C VAL A 67 33.10 3.72 8.73
N ILE A 68 33.45 4.91 8.24
CA ILE A 68 34.75 5.23 7.69
C ILE A 68 35.51 6.00 8.77
N THR A 69 36.56 5.38 9.29
CA THR A 69 37.39 5.95 10.34
C THR A 69 38.64 6.58 9.72
N PRO A 70 38.82 7.91 9.79
CA PRO A 70 40.05 8.55 9.37
C PRO A 70 41.24 8.05 10.17
N LEU A 71 42.40 7.91 9.52
CA LEU A 71 43.66 7.62 10.23
C LEU A 71 44.19 8.83 11.01
N ASP A 72 43.78 10.06 10.63
CA ASP A 72 44.01 11.26 11.42
C ASP A 72 42.94 11.36 12.51
N GLU A 73 43.33 11.16 13.77
CA GLU A 73 42.46 11.20 14.95
C GLU A 73 41.74 12.55 15.15
N LYS A 74 42.18 13.62 14.48
CA LYS A 74 41.51 14.94 14.52
C LYS A 74 40.30 15.02 13.60
N MET A 75 40.17 14.09 12.65
CA MET A 75 39.05 14.06 11.72
C MET A 75 37.91 13.20 12.27
N PRO A 76 36.65 13.66 12.17
CA PRO A 76 35.51 12.88 12.62
C PRO A 76 35.29 11.65 11.72
N ALA A 77 34.83 10.55 12.32
CA ALA A 77 34.35 9.40 11.57
C ALA A 77 33.15 9.79 10.69
N MET A 78 33.10 9.24 9.48
CA MET A 78 31.99 9.40 8.56
C MET A 78 31.13 8.15 8.57
N THR A 79 29.82 8.31 8.45
CA THR A 79 28.88 7.18 8.48
C THR A 79 27.95 7.23 7.29
N VAL A 80 27.77 6.08 6.62
CA VAL A 80 26.79 5.91 5.54
C VAL A 80 25.77 4.87 6.00
N PRO A 81 24.48 5.22 6.13
CA PRO A 81 23.45 4.25 6.46
C PRO A 81 23.22 3.29 5.29
N TYR A 82 22.90 2.04 5.61
CA TYR A 82 22.40 1.08 4.64
C TYR A 82 21.16 0.38 5.18
N ALA A 83 20.31 -0.08 4.26
CA ALA A 83 19.16 -0.91 4.55
C ALA A 83 18.93 -1.89 3.39
N GLY A 84 18.37 -3.06 3.70
CA GLY A 84 17.97 -4.07 2.74
C GLY A 84 16.78 -4.87 3.23
N LEU A 85 16.11 -5.57 2.32
CA LEU A 85 15.05 -6.53 2.61
C LEU A 85 15.61 -7.93 2.33
N ALA A 86 15.59 -8.81 3.32
CA ALA A 86 15.96 -10.21 3.21
C ALA A 86 14.77 -11.05 2.70
N ASP A 87 14.13 -10.57 1.63
CA ASP A 87 12.99 -11.22 0.96
C ASP A 87 12.77 -10.60 -0.42
N ASP A 88 11.85 -11.16 -1.21
CA ASP A 88 11.37 -10.56 -2.44
C ASP A 88 10.38 -9.41 -2.13
N ALA A 89 10.79 -8.18 -2.41
CA ALA A 89 9.96 -6.99 -2.23
C ALA A 89 8.65 -7.03 -3.04
N ARG A 90 8.62 -7.77 -4.16
CA ARG A 90 7.41 -7.96 -4.97
C ARG A 90 6.38 -8.89 -4.33
N SER A 91 6.81 -9.71 -3.36
CA SER A 91 5.95 -10.65 -2.65
C SER A 91 5.25 -10.04 -1.44
N LEU A 92 5.60 -8.81 -1.07
CA LEU A 92 5.00 -8.13 0.07
C LEU A 92 3.52 -7.86 -0.21
N PRO A 93 2.61 -8.14 0.76
CA PRO A 93 1.20 -7.86 0.58
C PRO A 93 0.96 -6.36 0.45
N LEU A 94 0.12 -5.94 -0.49
CA LEU A 94 -0.27 -4.54 -0.65
C LEU A 94 -1.44 -4.19 0.24
N PHE A 95 -2.39 -5.09 0.43
CA PHE A 95 -3.55 -4.89 1.29
C PHE A 95 -3.37 -5.55 2.67
N GLN A 96 -3.99 -4.96 3.69
CA GLN A 96 -4.03 -5.54 5.05
C GLN A 96 -5.06 -6.68 5.15
N THR A 97 -4.91 -7.73 4.34
CA THR A 97 -5.84 -8.86 4.32
C THR A 97 -5.73 -9.70 5.60
N PRO A 98 -6.84 -10.25 6.13
CA PRO A 98 -8.21 -10.15 5.63
C PRO A 98 -8.98 -8.92 6.14
N GLU A 99 -8.34 -8.04 6.92
CA GLU A 99 -9.00 -6.95 7.62
C GLU A 99 -9.47 -5.84 6.67
N PHE A 100 -8.67 -5.53 5.65
CA PHE A 100 -8.94 -4.52 4.63
C PHE A 100 -8.35 -4.91 3.28
N PRO A 101 -8.87 -4.34 2.18
CA PRO A 101 -9.99 -3.39 2.09
C PRO A 101 -11.38 -3.99 2.39
N LYS A 102 -12.35 -3.12 2.72
CA LYS A 102 -13.75 -3.47 3.01
C LYS A 102 -14.72 -2.47 2.41
N LEU A 103 -15.82 -2.97 1.84
CA LEU A 103 -16.95 -2.16 1.42
C LEU A 103 -17.74 -1.73 2.66
N ALA A 104 -18.18 -0.48 2.71
CA ALA A 104 -18.95 0.08 3.81
C ALA A 104 -20.13 0.92 3.29
N ASP A 105 -21.19 0.99 4.10
CA ASP A 105 -22.30 1.90 3.86
C ASP A 105 -22.11 3.29 4.50
N LEU A 106 -23.09 4.18 4.33
CA LEU A 106 -23.06 5.56 4.85
C LEU A 106 -22.91 5.66 6.38
N THR A 107 -23.12 4.57 7.11
CA THR A 107 -23.00 4.49 8.57
C THR A 107 -21.72 3.77 9.03
N ASP A 108 -20.77 3.55 8.12
CA ASP A 108 -19.53 2.80 8.34
C ASP A 108 -19.75 1.33 8.76
N ASN A 109 -20.89 0.74 8.41
CA ASN A 109 -21.08 -0.70 8.55
C ASN A 109 -20.40 -1.42 7.39
N PHE A 110 -19.48 -2.34 7.71
CA PHE A 110 -18.81 -3.15 6.70
C PHE A 110 -19.75 -4.21 6.12
N ILE A 111 -19.72 -4.33 4.80
CA ILE A 111 -20.49 -5.28 4.01
C ILE A 111 -19.54 -6.40 3.58
N THR A 112 -20.00 -7.64 3.67
CA THR A 112 -19.28 -8.86 3.32
C THR A 112 -20.02 -9.66 2.24
N ASN A 113 -19.39 -10.70 1.70
CA ASN A 113 -20.03 -11.57 0.69
C ASN A 113 -21.19 -12.41 1.24
N ASP A 114 -21.24 -12.60 2.56
CA ASP A 114 -22.28 -13.40 3.23
C ASP A 114 -23.53 -12.56 3.55
N ASP A 115 -23.44 -11.24 3.45
CA ASP A 115 -24.56 -10.32 3.67
C ASP A 115 -25.54 -10.31 2.49
N ALA A 116 -26.78 -9.89 2.76
CA ALA A 116 -27.71 -9.55 1.68
C ALA A 116 -27.16 -8.38 0.84
N ILE A 117 -27.39 -8.42 -0.48
CA ILE A 117 -26.93 -7.37 -1.41
C ILE A 117 -27.47 -6.01 -0.93
N LYS A 118 -26.55 -5.11 -0.55
CA LYS A 118 -26.88 -3.75 -0.12
C LYS A 118 -27.28 -2.89 -1.32
N SER A 119 -28.42 -2.20 -1.23
CA SER A 119 -28.82 -1.15 -2.17
C SER A 119 -28.32 0.22 -1.70
N PHE A 120 -27.86 1.03 -2.66
CA PHE A 120 -27.45 2.43 -2.49
C PHE A 120 -28.28 3.33 -3.39
N SER A 121 -28.93 4.33 -2.80
CA SER A 121 -29.85 5.24 -3.48
C SER A 121 -29.20 6.52 -4.01
N PHE A 122 -27.99 6.85 -3.54
CA PHE A 122 -27.26 8.10 -3.83
C PHE A 122 -28.02 9.36 -3.41
N ASN A 123 -29.06 9.22 -2.57
CA ASN A 123 -29.77 10.35 -1.99
C ASN A 123 -29.02 10.90 -0.77
N ILE A 124 -29.23 12.19 -0.50
CA ILE A 124 -28.77 12.81 0.74
C ILE A 124 -29.71 12.36 1.87
N SER A 125 -29.15 11.68 2.86
CA SER A 125 -29.83 11.29 4.09
C SER A 125 -30.19 12.48 4.96
N ILE A 126 -31.06 12.27 5.95
CA ILE A 126 -31.45 13.28 6.95
C ILE A 126 -30.27 13.86 7.76
N LYS A 127 -29.10 13.22 7.73
CA LYS A 127 -27.86 13.69 8.39
C LYS A 127 -26.90 14.42 7.43
N LEU A 128 -27.35 14.81 6.24
CA LEU A 128 -26.54 15.40 5.17
C LEU A 128 -25.41 14.50 4.63
N LEU A 129 -25.52 13.18 4.85
CA LEU A 129 -24.62 12.18 4.26
C LEU A 129 -25.24 11.58 3.01
N ILE A 130 -24.45 11.36 1.97
CA ILE A 130 -24.92 10.70 0.74
C ILE A 130 -24.94 9.18 0.96
N ASP A 131 -26.05 8.54 0.62
CA ASP A 131 -26.17 7.07 0.61
C ASP A 131 -25.42 6.47 -0.58
N GLN A 132 -24.12 6.29 -0.42
CA GLN A 132 -23.22 5.80 -1.46
C GLN A 132 -22.26 4.74 -0.91
N PRO A 133 -21.78 3.81 -1.75
CA PRO A 133 -20.78 2.84 -1.33
C PRO A 133 -19.43 3.52 -1.10
N SER A 134 -18.73 3.07 -0.07
CA SER A 134 -17.35 3.48 0.20
C SER A 134 -16.47 2.25 0.47
N VAL A 135 -15.19 2.35 0.15
CA VAL A 135 -14.19 1.31 0.41
C VAL A 135 -13.18 1.86 1.39
N HIS A 136 -13.12 1.25 2.58
CA HIS A 136 -12.06 1.51 3.55
C HIS A 136 -10.83 0.72 3.13
N LEU A 137 -9.72 1.42 2.87
CA LEU A 137 -8.49 0.86 2.31
C LEU A 137 -7.33 1.11 3.27
N TYR A 138 -6.65 0.06 3.69
CA TYR A 138 -5.39 0.19 4.43
C TYR A 138 -4.32 -0.61 3.72
N LEU A 139 -3.24 0.08 3.38
CA LEU A 139 -2.10 -0.53 2.71
C LEU A 139 -1.20 -1.20 3.73
N ALA A 140 -0.82 -2.44 3.45
CA ALA A 140 0.22 -3.15 4.18
C ALA A 140 1.61 -2.63 3.75
N THR A 141 1.79 -2.41 2.45
CA THR A 141 3.04 -1.86 1.89
C THR A 141 2.80 -0.68 0.95
N PRO A 142 3.77 0.24 0.80
CA PRO A 142 3.63 1.36 -0.11
C PRO A 142 3.47 0.92 -1.56
N THR A 143 2.64 1.63 -2.31
CA THR A 143 2.48 1.48 -3.75
C THR A 143 2.61 2.82 -4.45
N GLN A 144 3.08 2.81 -5.69
CA GLN A 144 3.16 4.01 -6.53
C GLN A 144 1.83 4.34 -7.21
N MET A 145 0.92 3.38 -7.31
CA MET A 145 -0.28 3.52 -8.14
C MET A 145 -1.43 2.68 -7.61
N ILE A 146 -2.60 3.30 -7.49
CA ILE A 146 -3.85 2.66 -7.10
C ILE A 146 -4.92 3.05 -8.11
N PHE A 147 -5.67 2.07 -8.59
CA PHE A 147 -6.86 2.27 -9.40
C PHE A 147 -8.10 1.82 -8.65
N THR A 148 -9.17 2.58 -8.81
CA THR A 148 -10.52 2.19 -8.38
C THR A 148 -11.37 2.06 -9.62
N GLU A 149 -11.89 0.86 -9.84
CA GLU A 149 -12.59 0.47 -11.04
C GLU A 149 -14.01 0.02 -10.67
N ILE A 150 -14.96 0.34 -11.53
CA ILE A 150 -16.34 -0.14 -11.44
C ILE A 150 -16.50 -1.33 -12.37
N LEU A 151 -17.03 -2.42 -11.84
CA LEU A 151 -17.38 -3.60 -12.60
C LEU A 151 -18.90 -3.79 -12.63
N ASP A 152 -19.41 -4.40 -13.69
CA ASP A 152 -20.82 -4.77 -13.83
C ASP A 152 -21.19 -6.03 -13.03
N ALA A 153 -22.43 -6.50 -13.17
CA ALA A 153 -22.93 -7.69 -12.49
C ALA A 153 -22.17 -9.00 -12.83
N ASN A 154 -21.49 -9.03 -13.98
CA ASN A 154 -20.66 -10.14 -14.47
C ASN A 154 -19.17 -9.95 -14.13
N GLN A 155 -18.83 -8.90 -13.37
CA GLN A 155 -17.45 -8.47 -13.07
C GLN A 155 -16.66 -7.99 -14.30
N GLU A 156 -17.34 -7.56 -15.35
CA GLU A 156 -16.72 -6.89 -16.49
C GLU A 156 -16.42 -5.43 -16.18
N PHE A 157 -15.26 -4.95 -16.62
CA PHE A 157 -14.81 -3.58 -16.39
C PHE A 157 -15.67 -2.56 -17.13
N LEU A 158 -16.20 -1.56 -16.41
CA LEU A 158 -17.01 -0.48 -16.97
C LEU A 158 -16.28 0.87 -17.02
N GLY A 159 -15.29 1.09 -16.16
CA GLY A 159 -14.58 2.36 -16.07
C GLY A 159 -14.00 2.62 -14.69
N TRP A 160 -13.51 3.83 -14.47
CA TRP A 160 -12.84 4.26 -13.25
C TRP A 160 -13.71 5.14 -12.37
N VAL A 161 -13.38 5.18 -11.09
CA VAL A 161 -13.81 6.22 -10.16
C VAL A 161 -12.78 7.34 -10.19
N LYS A 162 -13.20 8.56 -10.53
CA LYS A 162 -12.32 9.75 -10.59
C LYS A 162 -11.95 10.29 -9.21
N GLU A 163 -12.78 10.01 -8.22
CA GLU A 163 -12.65 10.57 -6.88
C GLU A 163 -11.53 9.89 -6.09
N PHE A 164 -10.34 10.49 -6.13
CA PHE A 164 -9.33 10.38 -5.07
C PHE A 164 -9.70 11.37 -3.95
N SER A 165 -10.82 11.18 -3.24
CA SER A 165 -11.09 11.96 -2.03
C SER A 165 -10.12 11.54 -0.93
N GLY A 166 -8.92 12.13 -0.92
CA GLY A 166 -8.09 12.24 0.27
C GLY A 166 -7.43 10.96 0.76
N ILE A 167 -6.72 10.21 -0.10
CA ILE A 167 -5.57 9.43 0.40
C ILE A 167 -4.51 10.45 0.86
N LYS A 168 -4.71 11.05 2.03
CA LYS A 168 -3.59 11.55 2.79
C LYS A 168 -2.88 10.29 3.23
N ILE A 169 -1.76 9.96 2.59
CA ILE A 169 -0.78 9.02 3.16
C ILE A 169 -0.23 9.73 4.40
N VAL A 170 -0.99 9.73 5.49
CA VAL A 170 -0.58 10.31 6.77
C VAL A 170 0.42 9.33 7.35
N LYS A 171 1.69 9.76 7.45
CA LYS A 171 2.80 9.03 8.09
C LYS A 171 2.61 8.82 9.60
N ASN A 172 1.40 9.02 10.14
CA ASN A 172 1.13 9.08 11.57
C ASN A 172 0.02 8.08 11.93
N PRO A 173 0.33 6.99 12.66
CA PRO A 173 -0.65 5.96 13.03
C PRO A 173 -1.60 6.36 14.17
N ILE A 174 -1.53 7.60 14.67
CA ILE A 174 -2.32 8.08 15.81
C ILE A 174 -3.65 8.71 15.38
N GLU A 175 -3.74 9.20 14.14
CA GLU A 175 -5.01 9.67 13.58
C GLU A 175 -5.52 8.61 12.61
N LYS A 176 -6.79 8.20 12.78
CA LYS A 176 -7.54 7.45 11.76
C LYS A 176 -7.60 8.30 10.49
N SER A 177 -6.53 8.29 9.70
CA SER A 177 -6.57 8.84 8.36
C SER A 177 -7.44 7.89 7.55
N ASN A 178 -8.66 8.34 7.31
CA ASN A 178 -9.67 7.60 6.57
C ASN A 178 -9.22 7.53 5.10
N ASN A 179 -8.42 6.53 4.77
CA ASN A 179 -8.16 6.11 3.39
C ASN A 179 -9.45 5.47 2.84
N ILE A 180 -10.47 6.29 2.63
CA ILE A 180 -11.79 5.88 2.17
C ILE A 180 -11.93 6.33 0.72
N VAL A 181 -12.21 5.37 -0.15
CA VAL A 181 -12.60 5.65 -1.54
C VAL A 181 -14.11 5.57 -1.62
N SER A 182 -14.76 6.71 -1.82
CA SER A 182 -16.20 6.72 -2.08
C SER A 182 -16.50 6.72 -3.57
N TRP A 183 -17.55 6.01 -3.97
CA TRP A 183 -18.04 6.11 -5.34
C TRP A 183 -19.32 6.94 -5.38
N ASN A 184 -19.30 8.04 -6.12
CA ASN A 184 -20.44 8.95 -6.28
C ASN A 184 -21.46 8.51 -7.35
N GLY A 185 -21.28 7.32 -7.94
CA GLY A 185 -22.19 6.77 -8.95
C GLY A 185 -21.87 7.17 -10.39
N ILE A 186 -20.77 7.91 -10.62
CA ILE A 186 -20.29 8.26 -11.96
C ILE A 186 -19.14 7.31 -12.34
N ILE A 187 -19.20 6.77 -13.56
CA ILE A 187 -18.19 5.91 -14.16
C ILE A 187 -17.45 6.72 -15.22
N TYR A 188 -16.13 6.84 -15.09
CA TYR A 188 -15.29 7.60 -16.02
C TYR A 188 -14.60 6.68 -17.01
N ASP A 189 -14.49 7.11 -18.27
CA ASP A 189 -13.69 6.44 -19.30
C ASP A 189 -12.25 7.00 -19.36
N LEU A 190 -11.46 6.53 -20.32
CA LEU A 190 -10.06 6.98 -20.53
C LEU A 190 -9.96 8.45 -20.96
N ASN A 191 -11.04 9.04 -21.46
CA ASN A 191 -11.13 10.43 -21.90
C ASN A 191 -11.69 11.34 -20.81
N ASP A 192 -11.74 10.87 -19.55
CA ASP A 192 -12.31 11.59 -18.42
C ASP A 192 -13.81 11.94 -18.58
N THR A 193 -14.51 11.24 -19.47
CA THR A 193 -15.94 11.41 -19.70
C THR A 193 -16.72 10.59 -18.68
N GLY A 194 -17.43 11.29 -17.80
CA GLY A 194 -18.24 10.68 -16.75
C GLY A 194 -19.64 10.30 -17.23
N THR A 195 -20.05 9.06 -17.01
CA THR A 195 -21.40 8.55 -17.26
C THR A 195 -22.05 8.15 -15.94
N LEU A 196 -23.30 8.55 -15.73
CA LEU A 196 -24.06 8.12 -14.55
C LEU A 196 -24.35 6.62 -14.65
N ALA A 197 -23.97 5.85 -13.63
CA ALA A 197 -24.30 4.43 -13.56
C ALA A 197 -25.81 4.23 -13.55
N SER A 198 -26.31 3.26 -14.30
CA SER A 198 -27.74 2.89 -14.28
C SER A 198 -28.11 2.18 -12.98
N ASN A 199 -29.40 2.01 -12.70
CA ASN A 199 -29.84 1.10 -11.64
C ASN A 199 -29.44 -0.33 -12.02
N GLY A 200 -28.82 -1.06 -11.11
CA GLY A 200 -28.22 -2.36 -11.42
C GLY A 200 -27.28 -2.85 -10.34
N GLU A 201 -26.66 -4.01 -10.58
CA GLU A 201 -25.68 -4.60 -9.66
C GLU A 201 -24.26 -4.30 -10.12
N TYR A 202 -23.38 -4.02 -9.17
CA TYR A 202 -22.01 -3.57 -9.42
C TYR A 202 -21.04 -4.17 -8.40
N PHE A 203 -19.76 -4.10 -8.76
CA PHE A 203 -18.64 -4.30 -7.84
C PHE A 203 -17.67 -3.12 -7.95
N ILE A 204 -16.91 -2.87 -6.88
CA ILE A 204 -15.75 -1.99 -6.92
C ILE A 204 -14.51 -2.88 -6.88
N ARG A 205 -13.58 -2.68 -7.82
CA ARG A 205 -12.26 -3.32 -7.81
C ARG A 205 -11.20 -2.28 -7.46
N ILE A 206 -10.38 -2.58 -6.45
CA ILE A 206 -9.18 -1.82 -6.12
C ILE A 206 -7.98 -2.59 -6.66
N LYS A 207 -7.16 -1.94 -7.49
CA LYS A 207 -5.88 -2.48 -7.95
C LYS A 207 -4.75 -1.63 -7.40
N ALA A 208 -3.71 -2.25 -6.87
CA ALA A 208 -2.51 -1.57 -6.41
C ALA A 208 -1.27 -2.18 -7.06
N LEU A 209 -0.34 -1.34 -7.52
CA LEU A 209 0.88 -1.78 -8.20
C LEU A 209 1.92 -2.27 -7.19
N LYS A 210 2.46 -3.47 -7.37
CA LYS A 210 3.53 -4.02 -6.52
C LYS A 210 4.80 -3.19 -6.59
N ILE A 211 5.63 -3.25 -5.54
CA ILE A 211 6.94 -2.60 -5.53
C ILE A 211 7.77 -3.14 -6.72
N PHE A 212 8.36 -2.24 -7.50
CA PHE A 212 9.06 -2.54 -8.76
C PHE A 212 8.19 -3.18 -9.87
N GLY A 213 6.87 -3.17 -9.75
CA GLY A 213 5.95 -3.61 -10.81
C GLY A 213 5.96 -2.67 -12.02
N ALA A 214 5.66 -3.20 -13.21
CA ALA A 214 5.48 -2.41 -14.41
C ALA A 214 3.99 -2.05 -14.60
N SER A 215 3.68 -0.76 -14.77
CA SER A 215 2.29 -0.29 -14.83
C SER A 215 1.50 -0.76 -16.08
N ASN A 216 2.21 -1.30 -17.07
CA ASN A 216 1.62 -1.89 -18.27
C ASN A 216 1.49 -3.42 -18.19
N ASN A 217 1.80 -4.03 -17.04
CA ASN A 217 1.69 -5.46 -16.80
C ASN A 217 0.64 -5.76 -15.72
N GLU A 218 -0.44 -6.45 -16.09
CA GLU A 218 -1.55 -6.76 -15.18
C GLU A 218 -1.16 -7.68 -14.01
N GLU A 219 -0.17 -8.56 -14.21
CA GLU A 219 0.30 -9.49 -13.16
C GLU A 219 1.06 -8.79 -12.02
N ASP A 220 1.52 -7.56 -12.28
CA ASP A 220 2.21 -6.73 -11.30
C ASP A 220 1.25 -5.99 -10.36
N TYR A 221 -0.07 -6.18 -10.52
CA TYR A 221 -1.08 -5.63 -9.62
C TYR A 221 -1.58 -6.67 -8.61
N GLU A 222 -1.74 -6.24 -7.36
CA GLU A 222 -2.62 -6.93 -6.40
C GLU A 222 -4.02 -6.32 -6.52
N SER A 223 -5.05 -7.17 -6.53
CA SER A 223 -6.43 -6.76 -6.76
C SER A 223 -7.34 -7.24 -5.64
N TRP A 224 -8.25 -6.38 -5.22
CA TRP A 224 -9.37 -6.73 -4.36
C TRP A 224 -10.68 -6.34 -5.03
N ILE A 225 -11.68 -7.20 -4.93
CA ILE A 225 -13.04 -6.95 -5.44
C ILE A 225 -13.98 -6.92 -4.24
N SER A 226 -14.82 -5.89 -4.17
CA SER A 226 -15.83 -5.74 -3.12
C SER A 226 -16.86 -6.88 -3.15
N PRO A 227 -17.65 -7.04 -2.09
CA PRO A 227 -18.94 -7.69 -2.23
C PRO A 227 -19.82 -7.00 -3.26
N LYS A 228 -20.76 -7.77 -3.82
CA LYS A 228 -21.76 -7.26 -4.74
C LYS A 228 -22.68 -6.26 -4.03
N PHE A 229 -22.98 -5.15 -4.69
CA PHE A 229 -23.97 -4.20 -4.23
C PHE A 229 -24.88 -3.74 -5.38
N ARG A 230 -25.97 -3.05 -5.04
CA ARG A 230 -26.96 -2.57 -5.99
C ARG A 230 -27.06 -1.05 -5.96
N VAL A 231 -27.15 -0.45 -7.14
CA VAL A 231 -27.54 0.93 -7.34
C VAL A 231 -29.05 0.96 -7.55
N GLU A 232 -29.77 1.70 -6.70
CA GLU A 232 -31.22 1.77 -6.70
C GLU A 232 -31.68 3.21 -6.43
N ARG A 233 -31.58 4.05 -7.47
CA ARG A 233 -32.07 5.43 -7.38
C ARG A 233 -33.60 5.46 -7.47
N PRO A 234 -34.29 6.28 -6.67
CA PRO A 234 -35.72 6.47 -6.80
C PRO A 234 -36.06 6.97 -8.21
N ALA A 235 -37.20 6.55 -8.72
CA ALA A 235 -37.73 7.15 -9.93
C ALA A 235 -37.96 8.65 -9.67
N PHE A 236 -37.38 9.51 -10.51
CA PHE A 236 -37.75 10.92 -10.53
C PHE A 236 -39.25 10.99 -10.87
N THR A 237 -40.07 11.29 -9.87
CA THR A 237 -41.47 11.62 -10.10
C THR A 237 -41.49 13.12 -10.37
N ILE A 238 -41.74 13.50 -11.62
CA ILE A 238 -41.87 14.89 -12.07
C ILE A 238 -43.24 15.42 -11.62
#